data_AF-A0A9D3PLC9-F1
#
_entry.id   AF-A0A9D3PLC9-F1
#
_cell.length_a   1.000
_cell.length_b   1.000
_cell.length_c   1.000
_cell.angle_alpha   90.00
_cell.angle_beta   90.00
_cell.angle_gamma   90.00
#
_symmetry.space_group_name_H-M   'P 1'
#
loop_
_entity.id
_entity.type
_entity.pdbx_description
1 polymer ?
#
loop_
_entity_poly.entity_id
_entity_poly.type
_entity_poly.pdbx_seq_one_letter_code
_entity_poly.pdbx_strand_id
1 'polypeptide(L)'
;MVTLGNRAWPPPRPRGCGSQVSFKRIRFPLNQMSFCLADLHLWSSKSTLHVRDTDIGTYQYYDKGEPVNLTDHHYFSEKQDFVESRGLHWTPKNSRPEKLRDSLKELEELLQAGPCVCSRWRNKQSCQMLLGSGVLVTLSLSGPQLERVNIDRALVGRLAADTISDAVITDRFLLLTFVEKNKVCLVHLAARRGQSSPDLNRRVEKLSLSELKISCADLPGPAGRRLGRRVGLNCLQDVAICWWPAVNEEAWPWSPVPSEGDRANLVLLACSGAGGLKVLSCIRTEGDPLDCRFSLSQPYQVLTVEVGARETAADSCVYECARRHLQRLAVTACPCPHAALAAGLAPGALLLVGGGQGELQCFDAGLSPVALQLLAEDLNPGPALRLSQHLRAAGGLAGMQWAAPPPGAEGLEVQDLLFLTFHGGPVGVLRFRLGERATSDPCACHRPQPS
;
A
#
# COMPACT_ATOMS: atom_id res chain seq x y z
N MET A 1 80.20 15.37 24.12
CA MET A 1 80.42 15.65 22.69
C MET A 1 79.03 15.75 22.05
N VAL A 2 78.55 16.80 21.36
CA VAL A 2 79.19 17.82 20.47
C VAL A 2 79.68 17.17 19.17
N THR A 3 79.30 17.50 17.92
CA THR A 3 78.26 18.36 17.23
C THR A 3 78.23 17.89 15.74
N LEU A 4 77.36 18.25 14.76
CA LEU A 4 76.19 19.14 14.49
C LEU A 4 75.40 18.46 13.32
N GLY A 5 74.41 18.98 12.56
CA GLY A 5 73.73 20.29 12.42
C GLY A 5 72.82 20.36 11.18
N ASN A 6 72.35 21.56 10.79
CA ASN A 6 71.54 21.93 9.60
C ASN A 6 70.12 21.31 9.48
N ARG A 7 69.01 22.06 9.64
CA ARG A 7 68.45 23.14 8.78
C ARG A 7 67.98 22.62 7.39
N ALA A 8 66.72 22.57 6.95
CA ALA A 8 65.40 23.17 7.27
C ALA A 8 64.87 24.05 6.10
N TRP A 9 63.83 23.57 5.40
CA TRP A 9 62.97 24.30 4.47
C TRP A 9 61.56 23.67 4.47
N PRO A 10 60.45 24.44 4.55
CA PRO A 10 59.09 23.89 4.53
C PRO A 10 58.34 24.12 3.19
N PRO A 11 57.64 23.11 2.62
CA PRO A 11 56.64 23.31 1.56
C PRO A 11 55.29 23.84 2.11
N PRO A 12 54.37 24.32 1.25
CA PRO A 12 53.38 25.33 1.65
C PRO A 12 52.03 24.80 2.17
N ARG A 13 51.26 25.70 2.82
CA ARG A 13 49.85 25.48 3.18
C ARG A 13 48.93 25.55 1.96
N PRO A 14 47.94 24.66 1.82
CA PRO A 14 46.64 25.03 1.30
C PRO A 14 45.79 25.67 2.42
N ARG A 15 45.06 26.75 2.12
CA ARG A 15 43.91 27.20 2.94
C ARG A 15 42.64 26.61 2.30
N GLY A 16 41.74 26.06 3.10
CA GLY A 16 40.44 25.58 2.63
C GLY A 16 39.52 25.25 3.79
N CYS A 17 38.25 25.66 3.72
CA CYS A 17 37.29 25.50 4.82
C CYS A 17 36.80 24.04 4.92
N GLY A 18 37.50 23.22 5.71
CA GLY A 18 36.97 21.96 6.22
C GLY A 18 36.08 22.19 7.44
N SER A 19 34.92 22.83 7.26
CA SER A 19 33.93 22.96 8.34
C SER A 19 33.44 21.57 8.72
N GLN A 20 33.79 21.08 9.91
CA GLN A 20 33.24 19.84 10.47
C GLN A 20 31.73 19.99 10.61
N VAL A 21 30.98 19.42 9.67
CA VAL A 21 29.53 19.25 9.79
C VAL A 21 29.32 18.16 10.84
N SER A 22 29.37 18.59 12.10
CA SER A 22 28.82 17.83 13.22
C SER A 22 27.38 17.49 12.86
N PHE A 23 27.12 16.21 12.59
CA PHE A 23 25.75 15.69 12.46
C PHE A 23 25.05 15.83 13.81
N LYS A 24 24.53 17.03 14.08
CA LYS A 24 23.52 17.27 15.11
C LYS A 24 22.31 16.43 14.72
N ARG A 25 22.28 15.21 15.23
CA ARG A 25 21.13 14.31 15.20
C ARG A 25 19.99 15.06 15.89
N ILE A 26 19.11 15.68 15.11
CA ILE A 26 17.99 16.47 15.62
C ILE A 26 17.01 15.51 16.27
N ARG A 27 17.26 15.20 17.54
CA ARG A 27 16.25 14.68 18.45
C ARG A 27 15.25 15.80 18.67
N PHE A 28 14.17 15.80 17.88
CA PHE A 28 12.97 16.50 18.28
C PHE A 28 12.52 15.91 19.62
N PRO A 29 12.41 16.70 20.70
CA PRO A 29 11.86 16.20 21.95
C PRO A 29 10.36 15.99 21.74
N LEU A 30 9.93 14.73 21.69
CA LEU A 30 8.52 14.31 21.54
C LEU A 30 7.66 14.56 22.80
N ASN A 31 7.98 15.61 23.56
CA ASN A 31 7.21 16.01 24.73
C ASN A 31 6.12 17.02 24.32
N GLN A 32 4.88 16.74 24.75
CA GLN A 32 3.70 17.63 24.72
C GLN A 32 2.96 17.84 23.38
N MET A 33 3.09 16.95 22.39
CA MET A 33 1.99 16.60 21.47
C MET A 33 2.11 15.11 21.08
N SER A 34 1.32 14.23 21.72
CA SER A 34 1.49 12.76 21.63
C SER A 34 0.33 12.04 20.93
N PHE A 35 -0.32 12.68 19.96
CA PHE A 35 -1.34 12.06 19.11
C PHE A 35 -1.25 12.56 17.67
N CYS A 36 -1.69 11.72 16.74
CA CYS A 36 -1.82 12.05 15.32
C CYS A 36 -3.25 12.51 15.01
N LEU A 37 -3.37 13.64 14.31
CA LEU A 37 -4.60 14.05 13.64
C LEU A 37 -4.59 13.59 12.18
N ALA A 38 -5.76 13.20 11.67
CA ALA A 38 -5.93 12.86 10.25
C ALA A 38 -7.26 13.34 9.65
N ASP A 39 -7.31 13.44 8.33
CA ASP A 39 -8.51 13.65 7.52
C ASP A 39 -8.80 12.37 6.71
N LEU A 40 -10.05 11.92 6.67
CA LEU A 40 -10.47 10.74 5.90
C LEU A 40 -11.22 11.17 4.64
N HIS A 41 -10.63 10.95 3.48
CA HIS A 41 -11.21 11.29 2.18
C HIS A 41 -11.67 10.03 1.45
N LEU A 42 -12.99 9.83 1.40
CA LEU A 42 -13.64 8.73 0.69
C LEU A 42 -13.94 9.16 -0.74
N TRP A 43 -13.33 8.48 -1.72
CA TRP A 43 -13.61 8.71 -3.13
C TRP A 43 -14.83 7.88 -3.52
N SER A 44 -16.01 8.37 -3.16
CA SER A 44 -17.29 7.76 -3.48
C SER A 44 -18.42 8.79 -3.37
N SER A 45 -19.46 8.60 -4.19
CA SER A 45 -20.72 9.36 -4.18
C SER A 45 -21.92 8.55 -3.67
N LYS A 46 -21.69 7.45 -2.94
CA LYS A 46 -22.76 6.58 -2.45
C LYS A 46 -23.34 7.07 -1.13
N SER A 47 -24.63 7.42 -1.13
CA SER A 47 -25.41 7.77 0.06
C SER A 47 -25.41 6.67 1.14
N THR A 48 -25.18 5.41 0.76
CA THR A 48 -25.05 4.26 1.69
C THR A 48 -23.88 4.35 2.68
N LEU A 49 -22.94 5.28 2.50
CA LEU A 49 -21.81 5.46 3.42
C LEU A 49 -22.21 6.07 4.77
N HIS A 50 -23.33 6.80 4.84
CA HIS A 50 -23.85 7.40 6.08
C HIS A 50 -22.83 8.21 6.90
N VAL A 51 -21.89 8.89 6.23
CA VAL A 51 -21.00 9.88 6.87
C VAL A 51 -21.85 11.01 7.45
N ARG A 52 -21.59 11.42 8.71
CA ARG A 52 -22.38 12.48 9.34
C ARG A 52 -21.97 13.86 8.83
N ASP A 53 -22.88 14.81 8.97
CA ASP A 53 -22.59 16.24 8.85
C ASP A 53 -21.64 16.70 9.97
N THR A 54 -21.83 16.19 11.18
CA THR A 54 -20.97 16.41 12.36
C THR A 54 -19.56 15.77 12.26
N ASP A 55 -19.31 14.84 11.35
CA ASP A 55 -17.98 14.25 11.12
C ASP A 55 -17.09 15.22 10.30
N ILE A 56 -16.57 16.29 10.91
CA ILE A 56 -15.80 17.35 10.22
C ILE A 56 -14.61 16.78 9.42
N GLY A 57 -13.88 15.82 9.98
CA GLY A 57 -12.72 15.19 9.35
C GLY A 57 -13.02 14.09 8.33
N THR A 58 -14.29 13.80 8.02
CA THR A 58 -14.67 12.77 7.04
C THR A 58 -15.34 13.40 5.82
N TYR A 59 -14.68 13.26 4.68
CA TYR A 59 -15.04 13.88 3.41
C TYR A 59 -15.51 12.80 2.42
N GLN A 60 -16.63 13.04 1.74
CA GLN A 60 -17.12 12.23 0.62
C GLN A 60 -17.62 13.14 -0.50
N TYR A 61 -17.97 12.57 -1.66
CA TYR A 61 -18.56 13.31 -2.77
C TYR A 61 -20.10 13.30 -2.71
N TYR A 62 -20.75 14.37 -3.17
CA TYR A 62 -22.21 14.50 -3.26
C TYR A 62 -22.65 14.86 -4.68
N ASP A 63 -23.71 14.21 -5.17
CA ASP A 63 -24.25 14.43 -6.51
C ASP A 63 -25.23 15.64 -6.52
N LYS A 64 -25.35 16.31 -7.68
CA LYS A 64 -26.17 17.54 -7.75
C LYS A 64 -27.66 17.21 -7.69
N GLY A 65 -28.32 17.65 -6.62
CA GLY A 65 -29.77 17.60 -6.48
C GLY A 65 -30.31 16.30 -5.88
N GLU A 66 -29.48 15.46 -5.25
CA GLU A 66 -30.02 14.50 -4.28
C GLU A 66 -30.64 15.26 -3.10
N PRO A 67 -31.90 14.99 -2.72
CA PRO A 67 -32.47 15.51 -1.50
C PRO A 67 -31.81 14.79 -0.32
N VAL A 68 -30.86 15.47 0.31
CA VAL A 68 -30.40 15.15 1.66
C VAL A 68 -31.64 15.04 2.55
N ASN A 69 -31.76 13.98 3.36
CA ASN A 69 -32.87 13.85 4.28
C ASN A 69 -32.76 14.95 5.36
N LEU A 70 -33.51 16.03 5.17
CA LEU A 70 -33.43 17.29 5.91
C LEU A 70 -33.67 17.17 7.44
N THR A 71 -34.12 16.02 7.92
CA THR A 71 -34.37 15.74 9.34
C THR A 71 -33.11 15.38 10.14
N ASP A 72 -32.07 14.84 9.49
CA ASP A 72 -30.88 14.28 10.17
C ASP A 72 -29.57 15.02 9.86
N HIS A 73 -29.63 16.11 9.07
CA HIS A 73 -28.45 16.79 8.52
C HIS A 73 -28.53 18.31 8.69
N HIS A 74 -28.41 18.77 9.94
CA HIS A 74 -28.53 20.17 10.31
C HIS A 74 -27.33 21.04 9.92
N TYR A 75 -26.14 20.45 9.79
CA TYR A 75 -24.88 21.17 9.48
C TYR A 75 -24.40 20.94 8.03
N PHE A 76 -25.30 20.56 7.11
CA PHE A 76 -24.93 20.17 5.75
C PHE A 76 -24.35 21.34 4.94
N SER A 77 -24.92 22.55 5.06
CA SER A 77 -24.45 23.73 4.32
C SER A 77 -23.11 24.20 4.86
N GLU A 78 -22.99 24.26 6.18
CA GLU A 78 -21.79 24.64 6.92
C GLU A 78 -20.63 23.69 6.60
N LYS A 79 -20.90 22.38 6.51
CA LYS A 79 -19.91 21.40 6.07
C LYS A 79 -19.57 21.56 4.58
N GLN A 80 -20.51 21.86 3.70
CA GLN A 80 -20.20 22.17 2.30
C GLN A 80 -19.28 23.39 2.19
N ASP A 81 -19.61 24.50 2.86
CA ASP A 81 -18.83 25.74 2.86
C ASP A 81 -17.43 25.52 3.49
N PHE A 82 -17.33 24.73 4.56
CA PHE A 82 -16.05 24.32 5.16
C PHE A 82 -15.18 23.48 4.21
N VAL A 83 -15.78 22.60 3.41
CA VAL A 83 -15.06 21.80 2.41
C VAL A 83 -14.62 22.69 1.24
N GLU A 84 -15.51 23.50 0.69
CA GLU A 84 -15.20 24.37 -0.47
C GLU A 84 -14.20 25.48 -0.12
N SER A 85 -14.25 26.05 1.09
CA SER A 85 -13.26 27.03 1.57
C SER A 85 -11.84 26.46 1.73
N ARG A 86 -11.71 25.13 1.93
CA ARG A 86 -10.43 24.41 1.92
C ARG A 86 -9.96 24.03 0.50
N GLY A 87 -10.65 24.49 -0.54
CA GLY A 87 -10.38 24.12 -1.94
C GLY A 87 -10.78 22.68 -2.29
N LEU A 88 -11.59 22.03 -1.44
CA LEU A 88 -12.05 20.67 -1.68
C LEU A 88 -13.36 20.66 -2.48
N HIS A 89 -13.47 19.73 -3.44
CA HIS A 89 -14.67 19.60 -4.28
C HIS A 89 -15.76 18.78 -3.58
N TRP A 90 -16.87 19.44 -3.20
CA TRP A 90 -18.08 18.78 -2.69
C TRP A 90 -18.75 17.88 -3.75
N THR A 91 -18.98 18.44 -4.95
CA THR A 91 -19.45 17.70 -6.12
C THR A 91 -18.29 17.44 -7.10
N PRO A 92 -18.09 16.20 -7.57
CA PRO A 92 -17.07 15.88 -8.57
C PRO A 92 -17.41 16.50 -9.93
N LYS A 93 -16.46 17.23 -10.51
CA LYS A 93 -16.64 17.91 -11.80
C LYS A 93 -16.79 16.89 -12.95
N ASN A 94 -17.67 17.20 -13.90
CA ASN A 94 -17.86 16.42 -15.13
C ASN A 94 -17.70 17.34 -16.35
N SER A 95 -16.49 17.88 -16.51
CA SER A 95 -16.13 18.88 -17.51
C SER A 95 -15.12 18.28 -18.49
N ARG A 96 -15.43 18.30 -19.80
CA ARG A 96 -14.52 17.77 -20.83
C ARG A 96 -13.11 18.39 -20.68
N PRO A 97 -12.03 17.59 -20.76
CA PRO A 97 -12.01 16.19 -21.21
C PRO A 97 -12.31 15.14 -20.13
N GLU A 98 -12.55 15.52 -18.87
CA GLU A 98 -12.47 14.61 -17.71
C GLU A 98 -13.83 14.39 -17.04
N LYS A 99 -14.38 13.18 -17.21
CA LYS A 99 -15.69 12.78 -16.68
C LYS A 99 -15.58 12.15 -15.30
N LEU A 100 -14.92 12.80 -14.34
CA LEU A 100 -14.58 12.22 -13.04
C LEU A 100 -15.77 11.51 -12.38
N ARG A 101 -16.92 12.17 -12.28
CA ARG A 101 -18.14 11.58 -11.69
C ARG A 101 -18.58 10.29 -12.40
N ASP A 102 -18.64 10.29 -13.72
CA ASP A 102 -19.16 9.15 -14.48
C ASP A 102 -18.19 7.95 -14.36
N SER A 103 -16.87 8.20 -14.41
CA SER A 103 -15.84 7.16 -14.18
C SER A 103 -15.67 6.76 -12.72
N LEU A 104 -16.11 7.59 -11.76
CA LEU A 104 -16.19 7.21 -10.34
C LEU A 104 -17.31 6.20 -10.11
N LYS A 105 -18.49 6.41 -10.72
CA LYS A 105 -19.59 5.42 -10.66
C LYS A 105 -19.21 4.11 -11.34
N GLU A 106 -18.52 4.17 -12.49
CA GLU A 106 -17.96 2.99 -13.16
C GLU A 106 -16.96 2.23 -12.26
N LEU A 107 -16.11 2.93 -11.50
CA LEU A 107 -15.21 2.33 -10.51
C LEU A 107 -15.98 1.70 -9.33
N GLU A 108 -16.99 2.40 -8.83
CA GLU A 108 -17.86 1.94 -7.73
C GLU A 108 -18.66 0.67 -8.07
N GLU A 109 -19.08 0.51 -9.32
CA GLU A 109 -19.71 -0.70 -9.85
C GLU A 109 -18.70 -1.85 -9.95
N LEU A 110 -17.51 -1.58 -10.49
CA LEU A 110 -16.44 -2.58 -10.62
C LEU A 110 -15.94 -3.11 -9.27
N LEU A 111 -15.86 -2.25 -8.24
CA LEU A 111 -15.51 -2.62 -6.86
C LEU A 111 -16.59 -3.46 -6.17
N GLN A 112 -17.85 -3.35 -6.60
CA GLN A 112 -18.94 -4.24 -6.16
C GLN A 112 -18.94 -5.57 -6.93
N ALA A 113 -18.56 -5.56 -8.21
CA ALA A 113 -18.50 -6.76 -9.04
C ALA A 113 -17.32 -7.69 -8.71
N GLY A 114 -16.24 -7.18 -8.11
CA GLY A 114 -15.09 -8.00 -7.69
C GLY A 114 -14.10 -7.27 -6.78
N PRO A 115 -13.28 -8.00 -6.02
CA PRO A 115 -12.35 -7.42 -5.06
C PRO A 115 -11.23 -6.62 -5.76
N CYS A 116 -10.79 -5.55 -5.09
CA CYS A 116 -9.45 -5.00 -5.33
C CYS A 116 -8.42 -6.00 -4.80
N VAL A 117 -7.62 -6.59 -5.69
CA VAL A 117 -6.64 -7.64 -5.35
C VAL A 117 -5.37 -7.02 -4.78
N CYS A 118 -4.85 -5.99 -5.43
CA CYS A 118 -3.66 -5.27 -4.96
C CYS A 118 -3.72 -3.78 -5.31
N SER A 119 -2.94 -2.99 -4.59
CA SER A 119 -2.74 -1.56 -4.87
C SER A 119 -1.25 -1.20 -4.88
N ARG A 120 -0.91 -0.12 -5.57
CA ARG A 120 0.44 0.43 -5.66
C ARG A 120 0.42 1.95 -5.87
N TRP A 121 1.09 2.70 -5.01
CA TRP A 121 1.54 4.06 -5.35
C TRP A 121 2.67 4.05 -6.38
N ARG A 122 2.53 4.88 -7.43
CA ARG A 122 3.61 5.16 -8.41
C ARG A 122 4.43 6.36 -8.01
N ASN A 123 3.76 7.39 -7.51
CA ASN A 123 4.28 8.63 -6.94
C ASN A 123 3.18 9.24 -6.03
N LYS A 124 3.45 10.37 -5.37
CA LYS A 124 2.51 11.02 -4.43
C LYS A 124 1.16 11.43 -5.04
N GLN A 125 1.08 11.56 -6.35
CA GLN A 125 -0.11 12.01 -7.09
C GLN A 125 -0.76 10.88 -7.91
N SER A 126 -0.29 9.63 -7.78
CA SER A 126 -0.80 8.52 -8.59
C SER A 126 -0.76 7.18 -7.86
N CYS A 127 -1.94 6.64 -7.62
CA CYS A 127 -2.15 5.27 -7.12
C CYS A 127 -2.72 4.38 -8.24
N GLN A 128 -2.35 3.11 -8.25
CA GLN A 128 -2.90 2.07 -9.11
C GLN A 128 -3.53 0.97 -8.26
N MET A 129 -4.56 0.33 -8.80
CA MET A 129 -5.14 -0.89 -8.26
C MET A 129 -5.45 -1.87 -9.38
N LEU A 130 -5.35 -3.16 -9.07
CA LEU A 130 -5.79 -4.23 -9.96
C LEU A 130 -6.98 -4.95 -9.32
N LEU A 131 -8.09 -5.02 -10.05
CA LEU A 131 -9.29 -5.75 -9.62
C LEU A 131 -9.20 -7.22 -10.03
N GLY A 132 -9.93 -8.10 -9.32
CA GLY A 132 -9.91 -9.55 -9.55
C GLY A 132 -10.28 -9.96 -10.97
N SER A 133 -11.05 -9.13 -11.68
CA SER A 133 -11.43 -9.28 -13.09
C SER A 133 -10.34 -8.87 -14.11
N GLY A 134 -9.15 -8.49 -13.65
CA GLY A 134 -8.06 -8.00 -14.50
C GLY A 134 -8.18 -6.55 -14.95
N VAL A 135 -9.17 -5.81 -14.44
CA VAL A 135 -9.27 -4.36 -14.70
C VAL A 135 -8.19 -3.61 -13.90
N LEU A 136 -7.32 -2.89 -14.59
CA LEU A 136 -6.32 -2.02 -13.99
C LEU A 136 -6.91 -0.61 -13.91
N VAL A 137 -6.99 -0.04 -12.70
CA VAL A 137 -7.46 1.33 -12.49
C VAL A 137 -6.29 2.18 -11.99
N THR A 138 -6.11 3.35 -12.60
CA THR A 138 -5.15 4.35 -12.14
C THR A 138 -5.88 5.61 -11.69
N LEU A 139 -5.61 6.03 -10.47
CA LEU A 139 -6.19 7.19 -9.79
C LEU A 139 -5.14 8.30 -9.80
N SER A 140 -5.50 9.50 -10.27
CA SER A 140 -4.64 10.69 -10.28
C SER A 140 -5.17 11.69 -9.25
N LEU A 141 -4.28 12.17 -8.38
CA LEU A 141 -4.63 12.92 -7.17
C LEU A 141 -3.93 14.28 -7.10
N SER A 142 -4.63 15.26 -6.51
CA SER A 142 -4.06 16.53 -6.08
C SER A 142 -4.23 16.66 -4.56
N GLY A 143 -3.14 16.45 -3.82
CA GLY A 143 -3.21 16.17 -2.39
C GLY A 143 -4.10 14.94 -2.10
N PRO A 144 -5.05 15.00 -1.15
CA PRO A 144 -5.96 13.88 -0.89
C PRO A 144 -7.10 13.74 -1.90
N GLN A 145 -7.24 14.67 -2.84
CA GLN A 145 -8.40 14.78 -3.71
C GLN A 145 -8.18 14.02 -5.02
N LEU A 146 -9.18 13.23 -5.42
CA LEU A 146 -9.20 12.53 -6.69
C LEU A 146 -9.56 13.51 -7.84
N GLU A 147 -8.67 13.67 -8.81
CA GLU A 147 -8.91 14.46 -10.02
C GLU A 147 -9.42 13.58 -11.17
N ARG A 148 -8.82 12.40 -11.35
CA ARG A 148 -9.02 11.55 -12.53
C ARG A 148 -9.00 10.07 -12.18
N VAL A 149 -10.01 9.35 -12.65
CA VAL A 149 -10.05 7.89 -12.68
C VAL A 149 -9.79 7.43 -14.12
N ASN A 150 -8.74 6.64 -14.33
CA ASN A 150 -8.47 5.98 -15.61
C ASN A 150 -8.69 4.47 -15.49
N ILE A 151 -9.79 3.96 -16.07
CA ILE A 151 -10.15 2.54 -16.06
C ILE A 151 -9.63 1.88 -17.33
N ASP A 152 -8.84 0.82 -17.16
CA ASP A 152 -8.21 0.06 -18.24
C ASP A 152 -8.60 -1.41 -18.19
N ARG A 153 -9.06 -1.93 -19.33
CA ARG A 153 -9.55 -3.31 -19.49
C ARG A 153 -8.64 -4.15 -20.41
N ALA A 154 -7.44 -3.68 -20.76
CA ALA A 154 -6.55 -4.35 -21.72
C ALA A 154 -6.12 -5.78 -21.36
N LEU A 155 -6.25 -6.18 -20.08
CA LEU A 155 -5.96 -7.54 -19.61
C LEU A 155 -7.19 -8.45 -19.56
N VAL A 156 -8.40 -7.90 -19.58
CA VAL A 156 -9.66 -8.65 -19.46
C VAL A 156 -9.80 -9.57 -20.68
N GLY A 157 -10.03 -10.87 -20.45
CA GLY A 157 -10.05 -11.88 -21.52
C GLY A 157 -8.68 -12.14 -22.21
N ARG A 158 -7.57 -11.63 -21.66
CA ARG A 158 -6.20 -11.92 -22.13
C ARG A 158 -5.38 -12.79 -21.18
N LEU A 159 -5.82 -12.93 -19.93
CA LEU A 159 -5.11 -13.69 -18.89
C LEU A 159 -5.40 -15.19 -18.97
N ALA A 160 -4.66 -15.98 -18.18
CA ALA A 160 -4.81 -17.43 -18.17
C ALA A 160 -6.14 -17.90 -17.55
N ALA A 161 -6.74 -17.13 -16.65
CA ALA A 161 -8.09 -17.30 -16.11
C ALA A 161 -8.69 -15.93 -15.79
N ASP A 162 -10.01 -15.89 -15.59
CA ASP A 162 -10.76 -14.64 -15.44
C ASP A 162 -10.68 -14.05 -14.02
N THR A 163 -10.38 -14.86 -13.00
CA THR A 163 -10.24 -14.42 -11.60
C THR A 163 -8.78 -14.45 -11.13
N ILE A 164 -8.22 -13.27 -10.88
CA ILE A 164 -6.91 -13.09 -10.23
C ILE A 164 -7.06 -13.33 -8.72
N SER A 165 -6.13 -14.09 -8.12
CA SER A 165 -6.09 -14.36 -6.67
C SER A 165 -5.21 -13.39 -5.90
N ASP A 166 -4.00 -13.10 -6.41
CA ASP A 166 -3.08 -12.10 -5.88
C ASP A 166 -2.20 -11.53 -7.01
N ALA A 167 -1.62 -10.35 -6.80
CA ALA A 167 -0.86 -9.63 -7.81
C ALA A 167 0.18 -8.64 -7.25
N VAL A 168 1.31 -8.53 -7.94
CA VAL A 168 2.31 -7.46 -7.73
C VAL A 168 2.39 -6.57 -8.97
N ILE A 169 2.21 -5.25 -8.77
CA ILE A 169 2.35 -4.22 -9.81
C ILE A 169 3.77 -3.63 -9.76
N THR A 170 4.46 -3.55 -10.89
CA THR A 170 5.71 -2.77 -11.06
C THR A 170 5.60 -1.88 -12.31
N ASP A 171 6.56 -0.98 -12.54
CA ASP A 171 6.60 -0.21 -13.80
C ASP A 171 7.12 -1.00 -15.01
N ARG A 172 7.61 -2.25 -14.81
CA ARG A 172 8.17 -3.11 -15.87
C ARG A 172 7.28 -4.31 -16.21
N PHE A 173 6.50 -4.77 -15.24
CA PHE A 173 5.62 -5.93 -15.37
C PHE A 173 4.57 -5.99 -14.26
N LEU A 174 3.52 -6.78 -14.49
CA LEU A 174 2.64 -7.31 -13.45
C LEU A 174 2.98 -8.79 -13.23
N LEU A 175 2.98 -9.26 -11.98
CA LEU A 175 3.07 -10.68 -11.63
C LEU A 175 1.74 -11.09 -10.99
N LEU A 176 1.06 -12.10 -11.54
CA LEU A 176 -0.33 -12.45 -11.23
C LEU A 176 -0.49 -13.94 -10.93
N THR A 177 -1.31 -14.30 -9.94
CA THR A 177 -1.84 -15.66 -9.74
C THR A 177 -3.35 -15.71 -9.94
N PHE A 178 -3.91 -16.91 -10.10
CA PHE A 178 -5.33 -17.12 -10.38
C PHE A 178 -6.02 -17.93 -9.28
N VAL A 179 -7.35 -17.86 -9.21
CA VAL A 179 -8.17 -18.65 -8.27
C VAL A 179 -8.39 -20.07 -8.81
N GLU A 180 -8.67 -20.21 -10.11
CA GLU A 180 -9.07 -21.47 -10.75
C GLU A 180 -7.92 -22.26 -11.38
N LYS A 181 -6.71 -21.69 -11.49
CA LYS A 181 -5.58 -22.33 -12.20
C LYS A 181 -4.28 -22.31 -11.39
N ASN A 182 -3.58 -23.45 -11.40
CA ASN A 182 -2.23 -23.62 -10.85
C ASN A 182 -1.17 -22.99 -11.77
N LYS A 183 -1.31 -21.68 -12.07
CA LYS A 183 -0.37 -20.92 -12.88
C LYS A 183 -0.06 -19.57 -12.22
N VAL A 184 1.16 -19.10 -12.48
CA VAL A 184 1.57 -17.71 -12.27
C VAL A 184 1.87 -17.10 -13.65
N CYS A 185 1.50 -15.83 -13.86
CA CYS A 185 1.73 -15.12 -15.12
C CYS A 185 2.46 -13.79 -14.89
N LEU A 186 3.46 -13.53 -15.73
CA LEU A 186 4.25 -12.31 -15.82
C LEU A 186 3.80 -11.56 -17.08
N VAL A 187 3.13 -10.43 -16.89
CA VAL A 187 2.67 -9.55 -17.97
C VAL A 187 3.67 -8.41 -18.08
N HIS A 188 4.51 -8.41 -19.12
CA HIS A 188 5.44 -7.30 -19.34
C HIS A 188 4.68 -6.05 -19.79
N LEU A 189 4.99 -4.94 -19.13
CA LEU A 189 4.57 -3.60 -19.54
C LEU A 189 5.70 -3.04 -20.41
N ALA A 190 5.40 -2.65 -21.66
CA ALA A 190 6.43 -2.12 -22.54
C ALA A 190 6.96 -0.78 -22.02
N ALA A 191 8.24 -0.74 -21.67
CA ALA A 191 8.92 0.50 -21.35
C ALA A 191 9.04 1.34 -22.64
N ARG A 192 8.21 2.39 -22.73
CA ARG A 192 8.15 3.30 -23.89
C ARG A 192 9.51 3.93 -24.18
N ARG A 193 10.20 3.40 -25.20
CA ARG A 193 11.45 3.94 -25.72
C ARG A 193 11.16 5.24 -26.48
N GLY A 194 11.83 6.33 -26.10
CA GLY A 194 11.78 7.60 -26.83
C GLY A 194 10.73 8.59 -26.35
N GLN A 195 10.94 9.18 -25.16
CA GLN A 195 10.43 10.51 -24.77
C GLN A 195 11.17 10.95 -23.51
N SER A 196 12.23 11.73 -23.69
CA SER A 196 13.10 12.25 -22.63
C SER A 196 12.78 13.71 -22.32
N SER A 197 11.62 13.95 -21.69
CA SER A 197 11.34 15.20 -20.97
C SER A 197 10.88 14.87 -19.54
N PRO A 198 11.19 15.71 -18.53
CA PRO A 198 10.87 15.45 -17.13
C PRO A 198 9.46 15.94 -16.75
N ASP A 199 8.49 15.91 -17.66
CA ASP A 199 7.16 16.46 -17.46
C ASP A 199 6.31 15.56 -16.54
N LEU A 200 6.25 15.92 -15.25
CA LEU A 200 5.56 15.17 -14.20
C LEU A 200 4.06 14.93 -14.50
N ASN A 201 3.44 15.84 -15.26
CA ASN A 201 2.03 15.82 -15.65
C ASN A 201 1.71 14.90 -16.84
N ARG A 202 2.58 13.91 -17.14
CA ARG A 202 2.39 12.97 -18.26
C ARG A 202 1.05 12.23 -18.09
N ARG A 203 0.14 12.42 -19.05
CA ARG A 203 -1.17 11.75 -19.08
C ARG A 203 -1.01 10.26 -18.82
N VAL A 204 -1.87 9.71 -17.96
CA VAL A 204 -1.93 8.26 -17.75
C VAL A 204 -2.58 7.62 -18.98
N GLU A 205 -1.75 7.31 -19.97
CA GLU A 205 -2.17 6.61 -21.18
C GLU A 205 -2.50 5.16 -20.87
N LYS A 206 -3.58 4.65 -21.48
CA LYS A 206 -4.01 3.25 -21.35
C LYS A 206 -3.00 2.29 -21.99
N LEU A 207 -2.96 1.07 -21.48
CA LEU A 207 -2.14 -0.03 -21.97
C LEU A 207 -2.52 -0.36 -23.42
N SER A 208 -1.55 -0.23 -24.31
CA SER A 208 -1.67 -0.58 -25.72
C SER A 208 -1.69 -2.11 -25.89
N LEU A 209 -2.79 -2.63 -26.44
CA LEU A 209 -3.01 -4.08 -26.66
C LEU A 209 -1.92 -4.76 -27.51
N SER A 210 -1.18 -3.99 -28.31
CA SER A 210 -0.08 -4.45 -29.18
C SER A 210 1.26 -4.63 -28.45
N GLU A 211 1.39 -4.16 -27.21
CA GLU A 211 2.65 -4.08 -26.46
C GLU A 211 2.75 -5.08 -25.28
N LEU A 212 1.66 -5.78 -24.96
CA LEU A 212 1.57 -6.70 -23.82
C LEU A 212 2.15 -8.09 -24.15
N LYS A 213 3.35 -8.38 -23.63
CA LYS A 213 3.93 -9.74 -23.67
C LYS A 213 3.63 -10.50 -22.37
N ILE A 214 2.72 -11.46 -22.45
CA ILE A 214 2.38 -12.36 -21.35
C ILE A 214 3.26 -13.62 -21.41
N SER A 215 3.83 -14.03 -20.28
CA SER A 215 4.47 -15.34 -20.10
C SER A 215 3.99 -15.99 -18.81
N CYS A 216 3.68 -17.27 -18.82
CA CYS A 216 3.14 -17.96 -17.65
C CYS A 216 3.91 -19.26 -17.37
N ALA A 217 4.01 -19.61 -16.09
CA ALA A 217 4.58 -20.86 -15.62
C ALA A 217 3.53 -21.60 -14.76
N ASP A 218 3.52 -22.92 -14.88
CA ASP A 218 2.73 -23.78 -13.99
C ASP A 218 3.36 -23.82 -12.59
N LEU A 219 2.51 -23.81 -11.58
CA LEU A 219 2.89 -23.88 -10.17
C LEU A 219 2.70 -25.31 -9.64
N PRO A 220 3.59 -25.79 -8.77
CA PRO A 220 3.37 -27.00 -7.99
C PRO A 220 2.26 -26.79 -6.93
N GLY A 221 2.05 -27.78 -6.07
CA GLY A 221 0.93 -27.88 -5.14
C GLY A 221 -0.24 -28.70 -5.71
N PRO A 222 -1.22 -29.07 -4.86
CA PRO A 222 -2.22 -30.08 -5.18
C PRO A 222 -3.08 -29.69 -6.40
N ALA A 223 -3.25 -30.63 -7.33
CA ALA A 223 -4.10 -30.47 -8.50
C ALA A 223 -5.58 -30.36 -8.10
N GLY A 224 -6.34 -29.56 -8.85
CA GLY A 224 -7.80 -29.40 -8.68
C GLY A 224 -8.26 -28.61 -7.46
N ARG A 225 -7.41 -28.35 -6.45
CA ARG A 225 -7.76 -27.49 -5.31
C ARG A 225 -7.65 -26.00 -5.68
N ARG A 226 -8.68 -25.21 -5.34
CA ARG A 226 -8.60 -23.74 -5.35
C ARG A 226 -7.80 -23.30 -4.12
N LEU A 227 -6.62 -22.72 -4.36
CA LEU A 227 -5.70 -22.28 -3.30
C LEU A 227 -5.67 -20.75 -3.25
N GLY A 228 -5.71 -20.19 -2.04
CA GLY A 228 -5.53 -18.75 -1.78
C GLY A 228 -4.09 -18.31 -2.00
N ARG A 229 -3.61 -18.43 -3.25
CA ARG A 229 -2.23 -18.13 -3.63
C ARG A 229 -1.95 -16.63 -3.49
N ARG A 230 -0.78 -16.34 -2.93
CA ARG A 230 -0.23 -15.00 -2.73
C ARG A 230 1.14 -14.87 -3.37
N VAL A 231 1.52 -13.66 -3.78
CA VAL A 231 2.78 -13.37 -4.48
C VAL A 231 3.57 -12.24 -3.84
N GLY A 232 4.86 -12.50 -3.60
CA GLY A 232 5.83 -11.50 -3.14
C GLY A 232 6.94 -11.31 -4.19
N LEU A 233 7.48 -10.10 -4.29
CA LEU A 233 8.56 -9.76 -5.23
C LEU A 233 9.69 -9.08 -4.46
N ASN A 234 10.94 -9.39 -4.77
CA ASN A 234 12.08 -8.73 -4.12
C ASN A 234 12.30 -7.30 -4.66
N CYS A 235 13.08 -6.49 -3.94
CA CYS A 235 13.33 -5.09 -4.31
C CYS A 235 14.13 -4.92 -5.62
N LEU A 236 14.88 -5.94 -6.06
CA LEU A 236 15.56 -5.97 -7.36
C LEU A 236 14.61 -6.34 -8.52
N GLN A 237 13.48 -6.97 -8.19
CA GLN A 237 12.44 -7.49 -9.09
C GLN A 237 12.96 -8.59 -10.05
N ASP A 238 14.02 -9.30 -9.67
CA ASP A 238 14.58 -10.43 -10.44
C ASP A 238 14.08 -11.79 -9.95
N VAL A 239 13.65 -11.86 -8.68
CA VAL A 239 13.15 -13.06 -8.02
C VAL A 239 11.84 -12.76 -7.27
N ALA A 240 10.88 -13.68 -7.37
CA ALA A 240 9.60 -13.62 -6.67
C ALA A 240 9.35 -14.92 -5.87
N ILE A 241 8.40 -14.85 -4.96
CA ILE A 241 7.79 -16.01 -4.29
C ILE A 241 6.32 -16.10 -4.64
N CYS A 242 5.81 -17.33 -4.75
CA CYS A 242 4.38 -17.62 -4.69
C CYS A 242 4.15 -18.60 -3.54
N TRP A 243 3.16 -18.35 -2.70
CA TRP A 243 2.87 -19.15 -1.52
C TRP A 243 1.38 -19.27 -1.24
N TRP A 244 0.99 -20.20 -0.39
CA TRP A 244 -0.38 -20.40 0.07
C TRP A 244 -0.37 -21.11 1.43
N PRO A 245 -1.40 -20.90 2.27
CA PRO A 245 -1.59 -21.76 3.44
C PRO A 245 -1.84 -23.21 2.98
N ALA A 246 -1.29 -24.16 3.74
CA ALA A 246 -1.46 -25.59 3.56
C ALA A 246 -2.90 -25.99 3.93
N VAL A 247 -3.70 -26.35 2.92
CA VAL A 247 -5.03 -26.93 3.14
C VAL A 247 -4.88 -28.20 3.96
N ASN A 248 -5.50 -28.24 5.14
CA ASN A 248 -5.42 -29.37 6.06
C ASN A 248 -5.81 -30.68 5.36
N GLU A 249 -4.91 -31.66 5.39
CA GLU A 249 -5.07 -32.90 4.62
C GLU A 249 -5.66 -34.00 5.49
N GLU A 250 -6.99 -34.15 5.43
CA GLU A 250 -7.64 -35.45 5.65
C GLU A 250 -7.27 -36.40 4.49
N ALA A 251 -6.00 -36.80 4.47
CA ALA A 251 -5.46 -37.80 3.57
C ALA A 251 -6.00 -39.18 3.99
N TRP A 252 -7.00 -39.67 3.25
CA TRP A 252 -7.56 -41.00 3.48
C TRP A 252 -6.49 -42.09 3.34
N PRO A 253 -6.57 -43.24 4.05
CA PRO A 253 -5.54 -44.28 4.05
C PRO A 253 -5.18 -44.88 2.67
N TRP A 254 -6.05 -44.68 1.68
CA TRP A 254 -5.89 -45.11 0.28
C TRP A 254 -5.50 -43.97 -0.68
N SER A 255 -5.24 -42.76 -0.17
CA SER A 255 -4.75 -41.64 -1.00
C SER A 255 -3.32 -41.92 -1.46
N PRO A 256 -2.97 -41.68 -2.74
CA PRO A 256 -1.59 -41.82 -3.20
C PRO A 256 -0.68 -40.85 -2.46
N VAL A 257 0.52 -41.30 -2.09
CA VAL A 257 1.50 -40.50 -1.34
C VAL A 257 1.88 -39.26 -2.17
N PRO A 258 1.56 -38.02 -1.73
CA PRO A 258 1.82 -36.83 -2.53
C PRO A 258 3.33 -36.58 -2.64
N SER A 259 3.78 -36.11 -3.81
CA SER A 259 5.20 -35.79 -4.06
C SER A 259 5.65 -34.54 -3.30
N GLU A 260 6.95 -34.27 -3.27
CA GLU A 260 7.49 -33.03 -2.67
C GLU A 260 6.91 -31.77 -3.35
N GLY A 261 6.64 -31.84 -4.66
CA GLY A 261 5.97 -30.77 -5.41
C GLY A 261 4.49 -30.63 -5.04
N ASP A 262 3.76 -31.73 -4.84
CA ASP A 262 2.35 -31.68 -4.44
C ASP A 262 2.19 -31.13 -3.01
N ARG A 263 3.14 -31.43 -2.12
CA ARG A 263 3.19 -30.93 -0.73
C ARG A 263 3.67 -29.48 -0.61
N ALA A 264 4.27 -28.91 -1.65
CA ALA A 264 4.87 -27.59 -1.57
C ALA A 264 3.82 -26.51 -1.26
N ASN A 265 4.23 -25.49 -0.51
CA ASN A 265 3.41 -24.33 -0.18
C ASN A 265 4.17 -22.99 -0.24
N LEU A 266 5.49 -23.04 -0.49
CA LEU A 266 6.32 -21.87 -0.85
C LEU A 266 7.16 -22.19 -2.09
N VAL A 267 7.01 -21.37 -3.14
CA VAL A 267 7.61 -21.56 -4.47
C VAL A 267 8.46 -20.35 -4.83
N LEU A 268 9.70 -20.56 -5.21
CA LEU A 268 10.63 -19.53 -5.70
C LEU A 268 10.56 -19.42 -7.22
N LEU A 269 10.50 -18.19 -7.73
CA LEU A 269 10.29 -17.85 -9.14
C LEU A 269 11.39 -16.89 -9.64
N ALA A 270 11.90 -17.11 -10.85
CA ALA A 270 12.70 -16.13 -11.59
C ALA A 270 11.78 -15.23 -12.42
N CYS A 271 11.98 -13.91 -12.33
CA CYS A 271 11.24 -12.90 -13.10
C CYS A 271 12.13 -12.15 -14.12
N SER A 272 13.34 -12.64 -14.37
CA SER A 272 14.32 -12.00 -15.27
C SER A 272 13.81 -11.87 -16.71
N GLY A 273 13.74 -10.63 -17.21
CA GLY A 273 13.14 -10.29 -18.51
C GLY A 273 13.79 -10.91 -19.76
N ALA A 274 15.02 -11.43 -19.65
CA ALA A 274 15.66 -12.21 -20.71
C ALA A 274 15.39 -13.72 -20.60
N GLY A 275 15.15 -14.23 -19.38
CA GLY A 275 14.95 -15.66 -19.11
C GLY A 275 13.50 -16.14 -19.18
N GLY A 276 12.55 -15.21 -19.04
CA GLY A 276 11.12 -15.51 -18.87
C GLY A 276 10.78 -15.97 -17.45
N LEU A 277 9.49 -16.01 -17.13
CA LEU A 277 9.00 -16.51 -15.84
C LEU A 277 9.27 -18.01 -15.70
N LYS A 278 9.98 -18.42 -14.63
CA LYS A 278 10.35 -19.83 -14.38
C LYS A 278 10.31 -20.17 -12.89
N VAL A 279 9.84 -21.36 -12.55
CA VAL A 279 10.03 -21.92 -11.20
C VAL A 279 11.51 -22.26 -11.01
N LEU A 280 12.05 -21.96 -9.82
CA LEU A 280 13.44 -22.20 -9.44
C LEU A 280 13.56 -23.35 -8.42
N SER A 281 12.76 -23.29 -7.36
CA SER A 281 12.64 -24.32 -6.32
C SER A 281 11.26 -24.23 -5.68
N CYS A 282 10.78 -25.32 -5.09
CA CYS A 282 9.58 -25.32 -4.26
C CYS A 282 9.84 -26.14 -3.00
N ILE A 283 9.30 -25.70 -1.87
CA ILE A 283 9.44 -26.36 -0.58
C ILE A 283 8.09 -26.44 0.14
N ARG A 284 8.00 -27.38 1.09
CA ARG A 284 7.04 -27.32 2.18
C ARG A 284 7.71 -26.61 3.36
N THR A 285 7.11 -25.52 3.83
CA THR A 285 7.44 -24.91 5.14
C THR A 285 7.10 -25.87 6.28
N GLU A 286 7.56 -25.63 7.51
CA GLU A 286 7.25 -26.55 8.62
C GLU A 286 5.91 -26.22 9.29
N GLY A 287 5.63 -24.93 9.53
CA GLY A 287 4.29 -24.48 9.92
C GLY A 287 3.42 -24.11 8.72
N ASP A 288 2.24 -23.57 8.98
CA ASP A 288 1.35 -23.01 7.97
C ASP A 288 1.62 -21.50 7.78
N PRO A 289 2.04 -21.01 6.60
CA PRO A 289 2.39 -19.61 6.42
C PRO A 289 1.17 -18.68 6.47
N LEU A 290 1.23 -17.68 7.36
CA LEU A 290 0.27 -16.57 7.46
C LEU A 290 0.70 -15.33 6.66
N ASP A 291 2.00 -15.09 6.53
CA ASP A 291 2.60 -14.10 5.62
C ASP A 291 3.99 -14.56 5.17
N CYS A 292 4.37 -14.24 3.93
CA CYS A 292 5.72 -14.46 3.40
C CYS A 292 6.13 -13.25 2.55
N ARG A 293 7.22 -12.57 2.92
CA ARG A 293 7.71 -11.35 2.24
C ARG A 293 9.24 -11.33 2.15
N PHE A 294 9.78 -10.65 1.14
CA PHE A 294 11.23 -10.44 1.04
C PHE A 294 11.71 -9.42 2.08
N SER A 295 12.93 -9.63 2.61
CA SER A 295 13.60 -8.63 3.44
C SER A 295 13.93 -7.38 2.64
N LEU A 296 13.59 -6.21 3.20
CA LEU A 296 13.86 -4.91 2.58
C LEU A 296 15.36 -4.59 2.49
N SER A 297 16.17 -5.19 3.38
CA SER A 297 17.62 -4.99 3.43
C SER A 297 18.42 -6.10 2.73
N GLN A 298 17.83 -7.29 2.55
CA GLN A 298 18.50 -8.46 1.98
C GLN A 298 17.63 -9.06 0.85
N PRO A 299 17.88 -8.70 -0.44
CA PRO A 299 16.99 -9.00 -1.57
C PRO A 299 16.75 -10.49 -1.86
N TYR A 300 17.52 -11.38 -1.23
CA TYR A 300 17.45 -12.82 -1.41
C TYR A 300 17.13 -13.57 -0.09
N GLN A 301 16.65 -12.85 0.92
CA GLN A 301 16.05 -13.44 2.12
C GLN A 301 14.53 -13.25 2.11
N VAL A 302 13.81 -14.30 2.49
CA VAL A 302 12.35 -14.32 2.68
C VAL A 302 12.08 -14.49 4.17
N LEU A 303 11.30 -13.58 4.72
CA LEU A 303 10.77 -13.63 6.08
C LEU A 303 9.38 -14.25 5.99
N THR A 304 9.12 -15.27 6.81
CA THR A 304 7.80 -15.89 6.94
C THR A 304 7.30 -15.79 8.39
N VAL A 305 5.98 -15.77 8.54
CA VAL A 305 5.29 -16.01 9.81
C VAL A 305 4.48 -17.28 9.61
N GLU A 306 4.77 -18.31 10.39
CA GLU A 306 4.20 -19.65 10.26
C GLU A 306 3.50 -20.07 11.55
N VAL A 307 2.38 -20.79 11.46
CA VAL A 307 1.69 -21.36 12.63
C VAL A 307 1.93 -22.87 12.67
N GLY A 308 2.47 -23.37 13.78
CA GLY A 308 2.62 -24.81 13.99
C GLY A 308 1.27 -25.51 14.15
N ALA A 309 1.21 -26.82 13.91
CA ALA A 309 -0.02 -27.64 13.90
C ALA A 309 -0.76 -27.79 15.26
N ARG A 310 -0.50 -26.88 16.22
CA ARG A 310 -1.21 -26.73 17.50
C ARG A 310 -1.80 -25.32 17.71
N GLU A 311 -1.73 -24.45 16.69
CA GLU A 311 -2.40 -23.13 16.58
C GLU A 311 -2.19 -22.12 17.74
N THR A 312 -1.31 -22.43 18.69
CA THR A 312 -1.16 -21.73 19.98
C THR A 312 0.01 -20.75 20.02
N ALA A 313 0.92 -20.84 19.05
CA ALA A 313 2.01 -19.89 18.82
C ALA A 313 2.30 -19.80 17.31
N ALA A 314 2.81 -18.64 16.89
CA ALA A 314 3.40 -18.47 15.57
C ALA A 314 4.93 -18.45 15.69
N ASP A 315 5.64 -18.91 14.67
CA ASP A 315 7.08 -18.81 14.53
C ASP A 315 7.41 -17.82 13.42
N SER A 316 8.41 -16.97 13.63
CA SER A 316 9.02 -16.17 12.56
C SER A 316 10.23 -16.93 12.02
N CYS A 317 10.16 -17.34 10.76
CA CYS A 317 11.25 -18.04 10.09
C CYS A 317 11.96 -17.13 9.08
N VAL A 318 13.26 -17.35 8.91
CA VAL A 318 14.07 -16.70 7.86
C VAL A 318 14.53 -17.75 6.89
N TYR A 319 14.23 -17.55 5.61
CA TYR A 319 14.70 -18.36 4.49
C TYR A 319 15.65 -17.55 3.61
N GLU A 320 16.61 -18.21 2.98
CA GLU A 320 17.52 -17.62 1.99
C GLU A 320 17.41 -18.36 0.64
N CYS A 321 17.45 -17.60 -0.45
CA CYS A 321 17.41 -18.09 -1.82
C CYS A 321 18.79 -18.60 -2.31
N ALA A 322 19.52 -19.31 -1.45
CA ALA A 322 20.88 -19.77 -1.67
C ALA A 322 21.00 -20.57 -2.98
N ARG A 323 21.81 -20.07 -3.92
CA ARG A 323 22.02 -20.67 -5.27
C ARG A 323 20.72 -20.95 -6.06
N ARG A 324 19.65 -20.16 -5.83
CA ARG A 324 18.29 -20.36 -6.38
C ARG A 324 17.47 -21.50 -5.76
N HIS A 325 17.89 -22.04 -4.61
CA HIS A 325 17.08 -22.90 -3.77
C HIS A 325 16.64 -22.13 -2.52
N LEU A 326 15.48 -22.45 -1.95
CA LEU A 326 15.09 -21.95 -0.63
C LEU A 326 15.67 -22.84 0.48
N GLN A 327 16.33 -22.24 1.47
CA GLN A 327 16.81 -22.92 2.68
C GLN A 327 16.46 -22.10 3.92
N ARG A 328 15.92 -22.73 4.97
CA ARG A 328 15.65 -22.05 6.24
C ARG A 328 16.96 -21.83 7.00
N LEU A 329 17.23 -20.58 7.40
CA LEU A 329 18.40 -20.17 8.18
C LEU A 329 18.10 -20.05 9.68
N ALA A 330 16.92 -19.56 10.05
CA ALA A 330 16.56 -19.29 11.44
C ALA A 330 15.05 -19.49 11.70
N VAL A 331 14.71 -19.72 12.96
CA VAL A 331 13.35 -19.77 13.52
C VAL A 331 13.38 -19.00 14.84
N THR A 332 12.38 -18.17 15.11
CA THR A 332 12.21 -17.43 16.36
C THR A 332 10.74 -17.47 16.78
N ALA A 333 10.44 -18.03 17.94
CA ALA A 333 9.08 -18.10 18.46
C ALA A 333 8.50 -16.70 18.66
N CYS A 334 7.30 -16.45 18.10
CA CYS A 334 6.64 -15.16 18.09
C CYS A 334 5.47 -15.14 19.10
N PRO A 335 5.44 -14.19 20.06
CA PRO A 335 4.44 -14.18 21.13
C PRO A 335 3.04 -13.70 20.70
N CYS A 336 2.81 -13.38 19.42
CA CYS A 336 1.51 -12.93 18.91
C CYS A 336 0.97 -13.85 17.79
N PRO A 337 -0.11 -14.63 18.04
CA PRO A 337 -0.65 -15.59 17.08
C PRO A 337 -1.76 -15.03 16.16
N HIS A 338 -1.96 -13.71 16.07
CA HIS A 338 -3.03 -13.11 15.27
C HIS A 338 -2.48 -12.12 14.25
N ALA A 339 -2.87 -12.31 12.99
CA ALA A 339 -2.37 -11.56 11.86
C ALA A 339 -2.92 -10.12 11.82
N ALA A 340 -2.01 -9.14 11.89
CA ALA A 340 -2.27 -7.76 11.50
C ALA A 340 -2.55 -7.70 9.99
N LEU A 341 -3.80 -7.41 9.60
CA LEU A 341 -4.25 -7.58 8.20
C LEU A 341 -3.62 -6.59 7.22
N ALA A 342 -3.12 -5.44 7.70
CA ALA A 342 -2.10 -4.67 7.00
C ALA A 342 -1.18 -3.96 8.00
N ALA A 343 0.13 -4.11 7.79
CA ALA A 343 1.19 -3.41 8.51
C ALA A 343 1.82 -2.37 7.56
N GLY A 344 1.52 -1.09 7.78
CA GLY A 344 2.04 0.02 6.97
C GLY A 344 3.09 0.82 7.73
N LEU A 345 4.35 0.79 7.28
CA LEU A 345 5.42 1.65 7.81
C LEU A 345 5.49 2.98 7.04
N ALA A 346 5.32 4.11 7.72
CA ALA A 346 5.58 5.44 7.16
C ALA A 346 7.09 5.74 7.11
N PRO A 347 7.61 6.45 6.09
CA PRO A 347 8.97 6.98 6.10
C PRO A 347 9.12 8.09 7.14
N GLY A 348 9.32 7.69 8.40
CA GLY A 348 9.25 8.60 9.55
C GLY A 348 9.01 7.93 10.90
N ALA A 349 9.20 6.60 11.02
CA ALA A 349 9.12 5.84 12.27
C ALA A 349 7.70 5.68 12.88
N LEU A 350 6.65 5.61 12.04
CA LEU A 350 5.30 5.18 12.46
C LEU A 350 4.87 3.90 11.75
N LEU A 351 4.37 2.93 12.52
CA LEU A 351 3.75 1.68 12.07
C LEU A 351 2.23 1.77 12.29
N LEU A 352 1.45 1.60 11.22
CA LEU A 352 0.00 1.40 11.31
C LEU A 352 -0.36 -0.08 11.18
N VAL A 353 -1.24 -0.54 12.06
CA VAL A 353 -1.88 -1.86 12.05
C VAL A 353 -3.37 -1.69 11.80
N GLY A 354 -3.90 -2.37 10.80
CA GLY A 354 -5.34 -2.41 10.51
C GLY A 354 -5.97 -3.77 10.82
N GLY A 355 -7.10 -3.77 11.54
CA GLY A 355 -8.00 -4.90 11.68
C GLY A 355 -9.12 -4.87 10.64
N GLY A 356 -9.62 -6.03 10.20
CA GLY A 356 -10.62 -6.14 9.12
C GLY A 356 -11.96 -5.44 9.42
N GLN A 357 -12.30 -5.27 10.70
CA GLN A 357 -13.46 -4.49 11.17
C GLN A 357 -13.28 -2.96 11.05
N GLY A 358 -12.18 -2.50 10.46
CA GLY A 358 -11.89 -1.08 10.27
C GLY A 358 -11.30 -0.38 11.50
N GLU A 359 -10.69 -1.12 12.42
CA GLU A 359 -9.92 -0.54 13.52
C GLU A 359 -8.46 -0.29 13.08
N LEU A 360 -7.97 0.94 13.25
CA LEU A 360 -6.61 1.36 12.92
C LEU A 360 -5.84 1.74 14.20
N GLN A 361 -4.72 1.11 14.45
CA GLN A 361 -3.81 1.41 15.57
C GLN A 361 -2.48 1.93 15.04
N CYS A 362 -1.93 2.97 15.66
CA CYS A 362 -0.64 3.56 15.29
C CYS A 362 0.39 3.32 16.39
N PHE A 363 1.64 3.05 16.01
CA PHE A 363 2.75 2.79 16.91
C PHE A 363 4.01 3.52 16.42
N ASP A 364 4.88 3.92 17.34
CA ASP A 364 6.21 4.43 17.00
C ASP A 364 7.21 3.30 16.69
N ALA A 365 8.45 3.65 16.32
CA ALA A 365 9.52 2.66 16.10
C ALA A 365 10.04 1.96 17.37
N GLY A 366 9.57 2.35 18.56
CA GLY A 366 9.70 1.60 19.81
C GLY A 366 8.52 0.65 20.08
N LEU A 367 7.55 0.58 19.15
CA LEU A 367 6.25 -0.10 19.29
C LEU A 367 5.37 0.47 20.42
N SER A 368 5.59 1.71 20.83
CA SER A 368 4.72 2.43 21.76
C SER A 368 3.47 2.93 21.01
N PRO A 369 2.25 2.72 21.53
CA PRO A 369 1.03 3.17 20.85
C PRO A 369 0.96 4.70 20.80
N VAL A 370 0.73 5.24 19.60
CA VAL A 370 0.50 6.65 19.32
C VAL A 370 -0.99 6.85 19.09
N ALA A 371 -1.64 7.68 19.90
CA ALA A 371 -3.07 7.90 19.78
C ALA A 371 -3.41 8.57 18.43
N LEU A 372 -4.58 8.24 17.86
CA LEU A 372 -5.01 8.63 16.53
C LEU A 372 -6.47 9.10 16.57
N GLN A 373 -6.75 10.25 15.96
CA GLN A 373 -8.10 10.78 15.80
C GLN A 373 -8.28 11.36 14.39
N LEU A 374 -9.51 11.29 13.86
CA LEU A 374 -9.90 12.18 12.77
C LEU A 374 -10.10 13.61 13.29
N LEU A 375 -9.98 14.60 12.40
CA LEU A 375 -10.34 15.98 12.73
C LEU A 375 -11.79 16.06 13.21
N ALA A 376 -11.99 16.67 14.37
CA ALA A 376 -13.29 16.93 14.98
C ALA A 376 -13.21 18.27 15.74
N GLU A 377 -14.36 18.76 16.21
CA GLU A 377 -14.43 19.92 17.10
C GLU A 377 -13.86 19.57 18.49
N ASP A 378 -14.36 18.48 19.09
CA ASP A 378 -13.80 17.91 20.32
C ASP A 378 -12.61 16.98 20.04
N LEU A 379 -11.48 17.24 20.71
CA LEU A 379 -10.28 16.41 20.63
C LEU A 379 -10.21 15.43 21.81
N ASN A 380 -10.46 14.15 21.52
CA ASN A 380 -10.39 13.03 22.46
C ASN A 380 -9.68 11.84 21.77
N PRO A 381 -8.35 11.90 21.59
CA PRO A 381 -7.62 10.97 20.74
C PRO A 381 -7.48 9.59 21.39
N GLY A 382 -8.00 8.55 20.71
CA GLY A 382 -7.98 7.17 21.19
C GLY A 382 -6.74 6.36 20.74
N PRO A 383 -6.45 5.22 21.39
CA PRO A 383 -5.38 4.30 20.96
C PRO A 383 -5.72 3.55 19.66
N ALA A 384 -6.98 3.58 19.22
CA ALA A 384 -7.43 3.01 17.96
C ALA A 384 -8.50 3.91 17.32
N LEU A 385 -8.34 4.22 16.04
CA LEU A 385 -9.36 4.90 15.23
C LEU A 385 -10.31 3.85 14.62
N ARG A 386 -11.62 4.01 14.85
CA ARG A 386 -12.65 3.09 14.35
C ARG A 386 -13.33 3.67 13.12
N LEU A 387 -12.89 3.28 11.92
CA LEU A 387 -13.46 3.73 10.65
C LEU A 387 -14.97 3.48 10.57
N SER A 388 -15.45 2.38 11.15
CA SER A 388 -16.86 1.98 11.23
C SER A 388 -17.75 2.90 12.09
N GLN A 389 -17.17 3.86 12.83
CA GLN A 389 -17.93 4.91 13.53
C GLN A 389 -18.22 6.12 12.63
N HIS A 390 -17.40 6.35 11.60
CA HIS A 390 -17.47 7.50 10.70
C HIS A 390 -17.97 7.15 9.29
N LEU A 391 -18.00 5.86 8.92
CA LEU A 391 -18.52 5.38 7.63
C LEU A 391 -19.12 3.96 7.73
N ARG A 392 -20.12 3.67 6.90
CA ARG A 392 -20.69 2.33 6.71
C ARG A 392 -20.23 1.72 5.38
N ALA A 393 -19.11 0.99 5.42
CA ALA A 393 -18.67 0.12 4.32
C ALA A 393 -19.06 -1.33 4.62
N ALA A 394 -19.90 -1.93 3.77
CA ALA A 394 -20.54 -3.22 4.05
C ALA A 394 -19.58 -4.41 4.16
N GLY A 395 -18.39 -4.33 3.56
CA GLY A 395 -17.40 -5.43 3.53
C GLY A 395 -16.18 -5.25 4.44
N GLY A 396 -16.06 -4.16 5.19
CA GLY A 396 -14.89 -3.91 6.04
C GLY A 396 -13.61 -3.55 5.26
N LEU A 397 -12.49 -3.43 5.98
CA LEU A 397 -11.20 -2.95 5.46
C LEU A 397 -10.43 -4.09 4.77
N ALA A 398 -10.23 -3.97 3.45
CA ALA A 398 -9.59 -4.98 2.61
C ALA A 398 -8.06 -4.80 2.49
N GLY A 399 -7.55 -3.57 2.67
CA GLY A 399 -6.13 -3.28 2.50
C GLY A 399 -5.76 -1.83 2.79
N MET A 400 -4.47 -1.63 3.09
CA MET A 400 -3.87 -0.32 3.34
C MET A 400 -2.50 -0.22 2.68
N GLN A 401 -2.14 0.96 2.18
CA GLN A 401 -0.79 1.21 1.65
C GLN A 401 -0.40 2.69 1.75
N TRP A 402 0.71 2.98 2.45
CA TRP A 402 1.30 4.33 2.45
C TRP A 402 1.74 4.74 1.05
N ALA A 403 1.62 6.03 0.74
CA ALA A 403 2.40 6.62 -0.32
C ALA A 403 3.89 6.30 -0.11
N ALA A 404 4.60 5.99 -1.20
CA ALA A 404 6.01 5.64 -1.18
C ALA A 404 6.77 6.54 -2.18
N PRO A 405 8.00 6.99 -1.86
CA PRO A 405 8.84 7.64 -2.85
C PRO A 405 9.22 6.61 -3.93
N PRO A 406 9.40 7.02 -5.20
CA PRO A 406 10.02 6.14 -6.18
C PRO A 406 11.43 5.76 -5.73
N PRO A 407 11.88 4.50 -5.91
CA PRO A 407 13.19 4.06 -5.45
C PRO A 407 14.31 4.88 -6.09
N GLY A 408 15.15 5.50 -5.26
CA GLY A 408 16.19 6.45 -5.66
C GLY A 408 15.88 7.93 -5.40
N ALA A 409 14.67 8.27 -4.93
CA ALA A 409 14.37 9.62 -4.45
C ALA A 409 14.96 9.88 -3.05
N GLU A 410 16.18 10.43 -2.98
CA GLU A 410 16.77 10.90 -1.73
C GLU A 410 16.10 12.21 -1.25
N GLY A 411 14.99 12.08 -0.52
CA GLY A 411 14.30 13.21 0.08
C GLY A 411 13.45 12.79 1.28
N LEU A 412 13.66 13.47 2.42
CA LEU A 412 12.83 13.39 3.62
C LEU A 412 11.52 14.20 3.45
N GLU A 413 10.88 14.10 2.28
CA GLU A 413 9.55 14.63 2.12
C GLU A 413 8.55 13.72 2.84
N VAL A 414 8.08 14.15 4.01
CA VAL A 414 7.02 13.49 4.77
C VAL A 414 5.86 13.12 3.85
N GLN A 415 5.31 11.92 4.05
CA GLN A 415 4.16 11.42 3.31
C GLN A 415 2.99 11.26 4.27
N ASP A 416 1.97 12.07 4.01
CA ASP A 416 0.73 12.18 4.77
C ASP A 416 -0.33 11.19 4.30
N LEU A 417 -0.29 10.71 3.06
CA LEU A 417 -1.35 9.86 2.48
C LEU A 417 -1.13 8.35 2.72
N LEU A 418 -2.09 7.73 3.41
CA LEU A 418 -2.32 6.29 3.47
C LEU A 418 -3.52 5.94 2.59
N PHE A 419 -3.32 5.13 1.55
CA PHE A 419 -4.39 4.61 0.71
C PHE A 419 -5.15 3.49 1.43
N LEU A 420 -6.49 3.51 1.32
CA LEU A 420 -7.42 2.56 1.94
C LEU A 420 -8.32 1.93 0.87
N THR A 421 -8.49 0.61 0.95
CA THR A 421 -9.46 -0.15 0.14
C THR A 421 -10.41 -0.94 1.02
N PHE A 422 -11.70 -0.91 0.71
CA PHE A 422 -12.74 -1.67 1.40
C PHE A 422 -13.35 -2.74 0.48
N HIS A 423 -13.78 -3.88 1.03
CA HIS A 423 -14.44 -4.91 0.22
C HIS A 423 -15.82 -4.40 -0.26
N GLY A 424 -16.07 -4.45 -1.57
CA GLY A 424 -17.26 -3.85 -2.19
C GLY A 424 -17.16 -2.35 -2.46
N GLY A 425 -16.02 -1.73 -2.13
CA GLY A 425 -15.86 -0.27 -2.06
C GLY A 425 -16.30 0.31 -0.70
N PRO A 426 -16.04 1.60 -0.43
CA PRO A 426 -15.40 2.58 -1.32
C PRO A 426 -13.87 2.38 -1.38
N VAL A 427 -13.19 3.35 -1.99
CA VAL A 427 -11.72 3.52 -1.88
C VAL A 427 -11.43 4.97 -1.48
N GLY A 428 -10.28 5.23 -0.86
CA GLY A 428 -9.98 6.57 -0.36
C GLY A 428 -8.60 6.69 0.27
N VAL A 429 -8.33 7.83 0.90
CA VAL A 429 -7.08 8.08 1.65
C VAL A 429 -7.35 8.61 3.05
N LEU A 430 -6.54 8.15 4.00
CA LEU A 430 -6.37 8.78 5.30
C LEU A 430 -5.14 9.68 5.23
N ARG A 431 -5.32 10.99 5.47
CA ARG A 431 -4.29 12.02 5.37
C ARG A 431 -3.84 12.48 6.76
N PHE A 432 -2.60 12.20 7.13
CA PHE A 432 -2.05 12.54 8.45
C PHE A 432 -1.50 13.97 8.50
N ARG A 433 -1.95 14.79 9.45
CA ARG A 433 -1.48 16.18 9.64
C ARG A 433 -0.17 16.23 10.42
N LEU A 434 0.88 15.68 9.81
CA LEU A 434 2.21 15.58 10.39
C LEU A 434 2.94 16.94 10.37
N GLY A 435 2.88 17.67 11.48
CA GLY A 435 3.68 18.88 11.71
C GLY A 435 2.94 20.21 11.51
N GLU A 436 1.67 20.19 11.09
CA GLU A 436 0.80 21.36 11.25
C GLU A 436 0.59 21.60 12.76
N ARG A 437 1.04 22.75 13.27
CA ARG A 437 0.66 23.18 14.62
C ARG A 437 -0.85 23.38 14.64
N ALA A 438 -1.54 22.78 15.60
CA ALA A 438 -2.88 23.19 15.98
C ALA A 438 -2.83 24.60 16.60
N THR A 439 -2.79 25.63 15.75
CA THR A 439 -3.02 27.00 16.17
C THR A 439 -4.50 27.14 16.50
N SER A 440 -4.80 27.17 17.79
CA SER A 440 -6.12 27.51 18.31
C SER A 440 -6.49 28.94 17.91
N ASP A 441 -7.22 29.09 16.80
CA ASP A 441 -8.24 30.11 16.54
C ASP A 441 -8.73 30.05 15.08
N PRO A 442 -9.90 29.43 14.79
CA PRO A 442 -10.52 29.48 13.46
C PRO A 442 -11.06 30.87 13.07
N CYS A 443 -11.24 31.77 14.03
CA CYS A 443 -12.05 32.98 13.88
C CYS A 443 -11.26 34.28 13.63
N ALA A 444 -9.93 34.21 13.46
CA ALA A 444 -9.06 35.39 13.34
C ALA A 444 -9.07 36.08 11.94
N CYS A 445 -10.08 35.82 11.11
CA CYS A 445 -10.07 36.12 9.67
C CYS A 445 -11.18 37.06 9.20
N HIS A 446 -11.58 38.08 9.98
CA HIS A 446 -12.07 39.39 9.48
C HIS A 446 -12.31 40.39 10.63
N ARG A 447 -11.43 41.39 10.75
CA ARG A 447 -11.78 42.71 11.30
C ARG A 447 -11.35 43.77 10.28
N PRO A 448 -12.27 44.57 9.70
CA PRO A 448 -11.86 45.76 8.97
C PRO A 448 -11.21 46.74 9.96
N GLN A 449 -10.16 47.43 9.54
CA GLN A 449 -9.63 48.55 10.31
C GLN A 449 -10.64 49.71 10.26
N PRO A 450 -10.92 50.40 11.38
CA PRO A 450 -11.60 51.69 11.34
C PRO A 450 -10.70 52.73 10.65
N SER A 451 -11.34 53.76 10.09
CA SER A 451 -10.74 54.87 9.34
C SER A 451 -9.77 55.73 10.15
#